data_AF-A0A392VK51-F1
#
_entry.id   AF-A0A392VK51-F1
#
_cell.length_a   1.000
_cell.length_b   1.000
_cell.length_c   1.000
_cell.angle_alpha   90.00
_cell.angle_beta   90.00
_cell.angle_gamma   90.00
#
_symmetry.space_group_name_H-M   'P 1'
#
loop_
_entity.id
_entity.type
_entity.pdbx_description
1 polymer ?
#
loop_
_entity_poly.entity_id
_entity_poly.type
_entity_poly.pdbx_seq_one_letter_code
_entity_poly.pdbx_strand_id
1 'polypeptide(L)' 'MKGAHIGFKMLEEIYILNMKAVVRAENKKQSDDEVQHLRECTIRAFLLYLLG' A
#
# COMPACT_ATOMS: atom_id res chain seq x y z
N MET A 1 -7.70 -22.25 3.72
CA MET A 1 -7.43 -21.50 2.46
C MET A 1 -5.93 -21.31 2.36
N LYS A 2 -5.30 -21.62 1.21
CA LYS A 2 -3.88 -21.31 0.96
C LYS A 2 -3.74 -19.79 0.78
N GLY A 3 -3.93 -19.03 1.84
CA GLY A 3 -3.56 -17.62 1.88
C GLY A 3 -2.04 -17.58 2.05
N ALA A 4 -1.35 -16.86 1.17
CA ALA A 4 0.06 -16.57 1.39
C ALA A 4 0.20 -15.94 2.78
N HIS A 5 0.92 -16.61 3.68
CA HIS A 5 1.30 -16.02 4.96
C HIS A 5 2.33 -14.93 4.67
N ILE A 6 1.85 -13.73 4.36
CA ILE A 6 2.71 -12.55 4.26
C ILE A 6 3.12 -12.21 5.69
N GLY A 7 4.40 -12.38 6.01
CA GLY A 7 4.92 -12.01 7.33
C GLY A 7 4.90 -10.49 7.53
N PHE A 8 4.84 -10.05 8.79
CA PHE A 8 4.78 -8.63 9.17
C PHE A 8 5.84 -7.75 8.50
N LYS A 9 7.09 -8.24 8.42
CA LYS A 9 8.17 -7.51 7.76
C LYS A 9 7.85 -7.19 6.29
N MET A 10 7.27 -8.15 5.58
CA MET A 10 6.86 -7.95 4.19
C MET A 10 5.67 -6.99 4.09
N LEU A 11 4.73 -7.01 5.05
CA LEU A 11 3.64 -6.03 5.09
C LEU A 11 4.14 -4.61 5.35
N GLU A 12 5.12 -4.44 6.24
CA GLU A 12 5.78 -3.16 6.49
C GLU A 12 6.48 -2.65 5.22
N GLU A 13 7.23 -3.51 4.52
CA GLU A 13 7.88 -3.17 3.26
C GLU A 13 6.86 -2.74 2.18
N ILE A 14 5.75 -3.47 2.03
CA ILE A 14 4.66 -3.14 1.11
C ILE A 14 4.02 -1.79 1.47
N TYR A 15 3.76 -1.55 2.76
CA TYR A 15 3.20 -0.27 3.22
C TYR A 15 4.10 0.91 2.87
N ILE A 16 5.41 0.80 3.14
CA ILE A 16 6.40 1.84 2.83
C ILE A 16 6.49 2.07 1.32
N LEU A 17 6.46 1.01 0.51
CA LEU A 17 6.51 1.11 -0.95
C LEU A 17 5.27 1.81 -1.51
N ASN A 18 4.08 1.47 -1.00
CA ASN A 18 2.83 2.09 -1.41
C ASN A 18 2.80 3.58 -1.05
N MET A 19 3.23 3.95 0.16
CA MET A 19 3.36 5.36 0.58
C MET A 19 4.28 6.15 -0.37
N LYS A 20 5.46 5.60 -0.70
CA LYS A 20 6.38 6.23 -1.66
C LYS A 20 5.75 6.36 -3.05
N ALA A 21 4.92 5.42 -3.47
CA ALA A 21 4.21 5.48 -4.75
C ALA A 21 3.14 6.58 -4.76
N VAL A 22 2.34 6.69 -3.71
CA VAL A 22 1.34 7.78 -3.55
C VAL A 22 2.01 9.14 -3.66
N VAL A 23 3.07 9.38 -2.88
CA VAL A 23 3.80 10.67 -2.89
C VAL A 23 4.36 10.99 -4.29
N ARG A 24 4.89 9.99 -4.99
CA ARG A 24 5.37 10.18 -6.37
C ARG A 24 4.24 10.50 -7.35
N ALA A 25 3.08 9.84 -7.19
CA ALA A 25 1.93 10.04 -8.06
C ALA A 25 1.33 11.45 -7.90
N GLU A 26 1.19 11.90 -6.65
CA GLU A 26 0.75 13.27 -6.33
C GLU A 26 1.71 14.31 -6.91
N ASN A 27 3.02 14.14 -6.70
CA ASN A 27 4.03 15.07 -7.23
C ASN A 27 4.07 15.13 -8.77
N LYS A 28 3.77 14.01 -9.44
CA LYS A 28 3.71 13.94 -10.90
C LYS A 28 2.36 14.39 -11.48
N LYS A 29 1.40 14.79 -10.63
CA LYS A 29 0.04 15.14 -11.03
C LYS A 29 -0.60 14.04 -11.89
N GLN A 30 -0.40 12.79 -11.47
CA GLN A 30 -1.12 11.65 -12.04
C GLN A 30 -2.64 11.83 -11.84
N SER A 31 -3.44 11.01 -12.53
CA SER A 31 -4.90 11.13 -12.39
C SER A 31 -5.34 10.86 -10.96
N ASP A 32 -6.44 11.51 -10.55
CA ASP A 32 -7.01 11.31 -9.22
C ASP A 32 -7.35 9.83 -8.97
N ASP A 33 -7.77 9.10 -10.01
CA ASP A 33 -8.04 7.66 -9.96
C ASP A 33 -6.78 6.84 -9.64
N GLU A 34 -5.64 7.16 -10.26
CA GLU A 34 -4.36 6.49 -9.99
C GLU A 34 -3.87 6.76 -8.56
N VAL A 35 -3.96 8.00 -8.10
CA VAL A 35 -3.58 8.40 -6.74
C VAL A 35 -4.49 7.71 -5.72
N GLN A 36 -5.80 7.68 -5.96
CA GLN A 36 -6.78 7.06 -5.08
C GLN A 36 -6.57 5.56 -4.98
N HIS A 37 -6.31 4.88 -6.10
CA HIS A 37 -5.98 3.46 -6.11
C HIS A 37 -4.76 3.15 -5.23
N LEU A 38 -3.68 3.94 -5.36
CA LEU A 38 -2.47 3.76 -4.54
C LEU A 38 -2.73 4.01 -3.05
N ARG A 39 -3.58 4.98 -2.71
CA ARG A 39 -4.01 5.23 -1.32
C ARG A 39 -4.78 4.04 -0.75
N GLU A 40 -5.70 3.45 -1.52
CA GLU A 40 -6.43 2.25 -1.10
C GLU A 40 -5.51 1.06 -0.86
N CYS A 41 -4.54 0.83 -1.75
CA CYS A 41 -3.50 -0.19 -1.57
C CYS A 41 -2.68 0.05 -0.30
N THR A 42 -2.34 1.32 -0.01
CA THR A 42 -1.61 1.71 1.20
C THR A 42 -2.43 1.39 2.47
N ILE A 43 -3.70 1.79 2.49
CA ILE A 43 -4.61 1.55 3.62
C ILE A 43 -4.80 0.05 3.85
N ARG A 44 -5.02 -0.74 2.80
CA ARG A 44 -5.19 -2.19 2.92
C ARG A 44 -3.95 -2.87 3.49
N ALA A 45 -2.76 -2.48 3.03
CA ALA A 45 -1.50 -3.02 3.57
C ALA A 45 -1.32 -2.69 5.05
N PHE A 46 -1.66 -1.47 5.46
CA PHE A 46 -1.63 -1.05 6.87
C PHE A 46 -2.64 -1.83 7.73
N LEU A 47 -3.87 -2.00 7.25
CA LEU A 47 -4.89 -2.79 7.96
C LEU A 47 -4.45 -4.25 8.11
N LEU A 48 -3.87 -4.85 7.07
CA LEU A 48 -3.32 -6.21 7.14
C LEU A 48 -2.16 -6.30 8.14
N TYR A 49 -1.31 -5.28 8.22
CA TYR A 49 -0.24 -5.20 9.22
C TYR A 49 -0.78 -5.15 10.66
N LEU A 50 -1.88 -4.43 10.90
CA LEU A 50 -2.50 -4.33 12.23
C LEU A 50 -3.27 -5.59 12.65
N LEU A 51 -3.80 -6.35 11.70
CA LEU A 51 -4.57 -7.58 11.95
C LEU A 51 -3.70 -8.85 12.01
N GLY A 52 -2.46 -8.76 11.54
CA GLY A 52 -1.49 -9.84 11.59
C GLY A 52 -1.15 -10.25 13.01
#